data_AF-A0ABD2Z9D0-F1
#
_entry.id   AF-A0ABD2Z9D0-F1
#
_cell.length_a   1.000
_cell.length_b   1.000
_cell.length_c   1.000
_cell.angle_alpha   90.00
_cell.angle_beta   90.00
_cell.angle_gamma   90.00
#
_symmetry.space_group_name_H-M   'P 1'
#
loop_
_entity.id
_entity.type
_entity.pdbx_description
1 polymer ?
#
loop_
_entity_poly.entity_id
_entity_poly.type
_entity_poly.pdbx_seq_one_letter_code
_entity_poly.pdbx_strand_id
1 'polypeptide(L)'
;IPSQANASTSNLETSTSSLEQVPTKVPRIESKDFDISSIERDPGKRMSIWNYSPDQQDEVQRAYIKAGPFQHILENLAKFIDKKDRKFLVSWYQLFPDWLEFSPTTNGAYCLQCFLFIKPSNRPSQNAFTVSGFRSWKKVNDGVNCYFLRHASSTDHKKGMKASHDLMNPLKHIGKIIKKKTTEQIARNRLRLQASIDAVKWLSL
;
A
#
# COMPACT_ATOMS: atom_id res chain seq x y z
N ILE A 1 63.59 75.10 14.44
CA ILE A 1 62.52 74.66 15.37
C ILE A 1 62.21 73.20 15.03
N PRO A 2 62.49 72.27 15.96
CA PRO A 2 62.45 70.81 15.78
C PRO A 2 61.04 70.26 16.11
N SER A 3 60.58 69.18 15.47
CA SER A 3 60.70 67.75 15.84
C SER A 3 59.69 67.25 16.90
N GLN A 4 59.26 66.01 16.66
CA GLN A 4 58.65 64.99 17.53
C GLN A 4 57.11 64.86 17.47
N ALA A 5 56.56 63.77 16.91
CA ALA A 5 56.49 62.37 17.42
C ALA A 5 55.50 62.29 18.60
N ASN A 6 54.56 61.34 18.73
CA ASN A 6 54.64 59.88 18.54
C ASN A 6 53.23 59.27 18.57
N ALA A 7 52.99 58.22 17.77
CA ALA A 7 52.66 56.83 18.17
C ALA A 7 51.18 56.58 18.53
N SER A 8 50.45 55.83 17.69
CA SER A 8 50.24 54.36 17.77
C SER A 8 49.12 54.01 18.77
N THR A 9 48.13 53.15 18.51
CA THR A 9 47.86 52.20 17.43
C THR A 9 46.44 51.68 17.59
N SER A 10 45.80 51.36 16.46
CA SER A 10 44.91 50.21 16.20
C SER A 10 43.69 49.95 17.11
N ASN A 11 42.49 49.83 16.51
CA ASN A 11 42.06 48.52 16.00
C ASN A 11 40.77 48.57 15.18
N LEU A 12 40.77 47.62 14.24
CA LEU A 12 39.78 47.19 13.28
C LEU A 12 38.56 46.56 13.98
N GLU A 13 37.33 46.97 13.63
CA GLU A 13 36.16 46.09 13.80
C GLU A 13 35.27 46.05 12.56
N THR A 14 35.25 44.83 12.04
CA THR A 14 34.45 44.23 10.98
C THR A 14 32.95 44.37 11.25
N SER A 15 32.21 44.93 10.30
CA SER A 15 30.76 44.77 10.21
C SER A 15 30.44 43.59 9.30
N THR A 16 29.96 42.47 9.87
CA THR A 16 29.33 41.39 9.10
C THR A 16 27.84 41.34 9.42
N SER A 17 27.08 41.77 8.41
CA SER A 17 25.63 41.75 8.33
C SER A 17 25.05 40.34 8.30
N SER A 18 23.96 40.18 9.04
CA SER A 18 22.98 39.11 9.12
C SER A 18 22.65 38.37 7.82
N LEU A 19 22.52 37.04 7.92
CA LEU A 19 21.63 36.23 7.08
C LEU A 19 20.94 35.17 7.96
N GLU A 20 19.68 35.44 8.31
CA GLU A 20 18.75 34.44 8.83
C GLU A 20 18.38 33.46 7.71
N GLN A 21 18.64 32.16 7.89
CA GLN A 21 18.08 31.12 7.03
C GLN A 21 16.78 30.57 7.63
N VAL A 22 15.68 30.93 6.98
CA VAL A 22 14.36 30.32 7.14
C VAL A 22 14.44 28.81 6.80
N PRO A 23 13.84 27.90 7.60
CA PRO A 23 13.87 26.47 7.30
C PRO A 23 13.05 26.17 6.04
N THR A 24 13.74 25.69 5.00
CA THR A 24 13.19 25.25 3.73
C THR A 24 12.12 24.17 3.93
N LYS A 25 10.90 24.46 3.44
CA LYS A 25 9.82 23.49 3.32
C LYS A 25 10.29 22.33 2.43
N VAL A 26 10.32 21.12 3.00
CA VAL A 26 10.49 19.88 2.23
C VAL A 26 9.40 19.85 1.14
N PRO A 27 9.74 19.59 -0.14
CA PRO A 27 8.73 19.43 -1.17
C PRO A 27 7.82 18.27 -0.78
N ARG A 28 6.57 18.58 -0.48
CA ARG A 28 5.51 17.57 -0.40
C ARG A 28 5.45 16.96 -1.79
N ILE A 29 5.86 15.69 -1.91
CA ILE A 29 5.67 14.89 -3.11
C ILE A 29 4.19 15.03 -3.46
N GLU A 30 3.89 15.72 -4.55
CA GLU A 30 2.56 15.71 -5.14
C GLU A 30 2.31 14.26 -5.55
N SER A 31 1.52 13.56 -4.73
CA SER A 31 0.92 12.30 -5.11
C SER A 31 0.13 12.59 -6.37
N LYS A 32 0.65 12.14 -7.52
CA LYS A 32 -0.10 12.13 -8.76
C LYS A 32 -1.35 11.32 -8.46
N ASP A 33 -2.50 11.99 -8.32
CA ASP A 33 -3.75 11.38 -7.88
C ASP A 33 -4.00 10.16 -8.77
N PHE A 34 -3.74 8.97 -8.21
CA PHE A 34 -4.04 7.74 -8.88
C PHE A 34 -5.55 7.67 -8.87
N ASP A 35 -6.20 7.84 -10.02
CA ASP A 35 -7.64 7.78 -10.10
C ASP A 35 -8.11 6.36 -9.83
N ILE A 36 -8.35 6.08 -8.54
CA ILE A 36 -8.85 4.81 -8.03
C ILE A 36 -10.16 4.41 -8.74
N SER A 37 -10.93 5.36 -9.27
CA SER A 37 -12.17 5.07 -9.99
C SER A 37 -11.96 4.40 -11.35
N SER A 38 -10.72 4.46 -11.89
CA SER A 38 -10.35 3.89 -13.19
C SER A 38 -9.80 2.46 -13.12
N ILE A 39 -9.72 1.84 -11.95
CA ILE A 39 -9.15 0.49 -11.82
C ILE A 39 -10.04 -0.57 -12.50
N GLU A 40 -9.44 -1.35 -13.38
CA GLU A 40 -10.11 -2.49 -14.00
C GLU A 40 -10.47 -3.55 -12.94
N ARG A 41 -11.75 -3.92 -12.86
CA ARG A 41 -12.25 -4.85 -11.85
C ARG A 41 -12.32 -6.28 -12.34
N ASP A 42 -12.44 -6.48 -13.66
CA ASP A 42 -12.48 -7.81 -14.23
C ASP A 42 -11.12 -8.51 -14.01
N PRO A 43 -11.07 -9.62 -13.26
CA PRO A 43 -9.82 -10.29 -12.93
C PRO A 43 -9.10 -10.87 -14.16
N GLY A 44 -9.81 -11.06 -15.27
CA GLY A 44 -9.23 -11.49 -16.54
C GLY A 44 -8.61 -10.36 -17.38
N LYS A 45 -8.81 -9.09 -17.00
CA LYS A 45 -8.31 -7.91 -17.71
C LYS A 45 -7.36 -7.05 -16.89
N ARG A 46 -7.44 -7.11 -15.56
CA ARG A 46 -6.64 -6.27 -14.67
C ARG A 46 -5.13 -6.52 -14.81
N MET A 47 -4.36 -5.46 -14.65
CA MET A 47 -2.91 -5.51 -14.63
C MET A 47 -2.39 -6.12 -13.32
N SER A 48 -1.28 -6.86 -13.39
CA SER A 48 -0.59 -7.39 -12.21
C SER A 48 -0.23 -6.28 -11.22
N ILE A 49 -0.49 -6.50 -9.92
CA ILE A 49 -0.10 -5.56 -8.85
C ILE A 49 1.39 -5.25 -8.88
N TRP A 50 2.22 -6.23 -9.25
CA TRP A 50 3.67 -6.10 -9.31
C TRP A 50 4.19 -5.22 -10.45
N ASN A 51 3.30 -4.78 -11.35
CA ASN A 51 3.65 -3.84 -12.43
C ASN A 51 3.45 -2.37 -12.03
N TYR A 52 2.76 -2.10 -10.90
CA TYR A 52 2.65 -0.76 -10.33
C TYR A 52 3.94 -0.40 -9.57
N SER A 53 4.22 0.90 -9.44
CA SER A 53 5.34 1.35 -8.61
C SER A 53 5.08 1.03 -7.12
N PRO A 54 6.13 0.82 -6.30
CA PRO A 54 5.95 0.38 -4.90
C PRO A 54 5.06 1.29 -4.04
N ASP A 55 5.07 2.59 -4.32
CA ASP A 55 4.24 3.61 -3.68
C ASP A 55 2.76 3.52 -4.08
N GLN A 56 2.44 3.02 -5.27
CA GLN A 56 1.07 2.85 -5.77
C GLN A 56 0.46 1.50 -5.38
N GLN A 57 1.28 0.46 -5.17
CA GLN A 57 0.80 -0.90 -4.89
C GLN A 57 -0.15 -0.96 -3.69
N ASP A 58 0.22 -0.30 -2.59
CA ASP A 58 -0.57 -0.25 -1.37
C ASP A 58 -1.95 0.42 -1.60
N GLU A 59 -1.97 1.51 -2.35
CA GLU A 59 -3.20 2.25 -2.66
C GLU A 59 -4.13 1.43 -3.56
N VAL A 60 -3.58 0.82 -4.61
CA VAL A 60 -4.31 -0.08 -5.51
C VAL A 60 -4.86 -1.29 -4.74
N GLN A 61 -4.05 -1.92 -3.88
CA GLN A 61 -4.49 -3.05 -3.06
C GLN A 61 -5.65 -2.64 -2.14
N ARG A 62 -5.55 -1.50 -1.46
CA ARG A 62 -6.64 -0.98 -0.60
C ARG A 62 -7.91 -0.72 -1.41
N ALA A 63 -7.79 -0.19 -2.62
CA ALA A 63 -8.93 0.05 -3.50
C ALA A 63 -9.65 -1.26 -3.87
N TYR A 64 -8.90 -2.29 -4.29
CA TYR A 64 -9.49 -3.60 -4.56
C TYR A 64 -10.13 -4.24 -3.33
N ILE A 65 -9.48 -4.18 -2.16
CA ILE A 65 -10.04 -4.74 -0.92
C ILE A 65 -11.34 -4.02 -0.55
N LYS A 66 -11.36 -2.69 -0.62
CA LYS A 66 -12.57 -1.89 -0.34
C LYS A 66 -13.70 -2.23 -1.30
N ALA A 67 -13.37 -2.51 -2.56
CA ALA A 67 -14.35 -2.83 -3.59
C ALA A 67 -14.81 -4.31 -3.56
N GLY A 68 -14.08 -5.18 -2.86
CA GLY A 68 -14.39 -6.59 -2.68
C GLY A 68 -14.13 -7.48 -3.91
N PRO A 69 -14.33 -8.81 -3.76
CA PRO A 69 -14.21 -9.76 -4.86
C PRO A 69 -15.17 -9.44 -6.00
N PHE A 70 -14.72 -9.60 -7.24
CA PHE A 70 -15.56 -9.40 -8.43
C PHE A 70 -16.59 -10.54 -8.60
N GLN A 71 -17.71 -10.42 -7.89
CA GLN A 71 -18.81 -11.39 -7.82
C GLN A 71 -20.10 -10.82 -8.43
N HIS A 72 -20.07 -10.48 -9.70
CA HIS A 72 -21.25 -9.99 -10.40
C HIS A 72 -22.18 -11.16 -10.74
N ILE A 73 -23.50 -10.94 -10.60
CA ILE A 73 -24.52 -11.89 -11.04
C ILE A 73 -24.57 -11.82 -12.57
N LEU A 74 -24.24 -12.93 -13.20
CA LEU A 74 -24.27 -13.05 -14.65
C LEU A 74 -25.68 -13.35 -15.12
N GLU A 75 -26.33 -12.37 -15.73
CA GLU A 75 -27.66 -12.53 -16.33
C GLU A 75 -27.71 -13.64 -17.40
N ASN A 76 -26.57 -13.94 -18.05
CA ASN A 76 -26.50 -14.99 -19.06
C ASN A 76 -25.27 -15.91 -18.89
N LEU A 77 -25.33 -16.79 -17.88
CA LEU A 77 -24.33 -17.85 -17.68
C LEU A 77 -24.25 -18.88 -18.82
N ALA A 78 -25.26 -18.95 -19.69
CA ALA A 78 -25.26 -19.90 -20.81
C ALA A 78 -24.15 -19.60 -21.82
N LYS A 79 -23.69 -18.35 -21.91
CA LYS A 79 -22.56 -17.94 -22.77
C LYS A 79 -21.20 -18.49 -22.31
N PHE A 80 -21.09 -18.96 -21.06
CA PHE A 80 -19.83 -19.38 -20.44
C PHE A 80 -19.71 -20.90 -20.27
N ILE A 81 -20.46 -21.64 -21.08
CA ILE A 81 -20.43 -23.10 -21.11
C ILE A 81 -19.17 -23.57 -21.85
N ASP A 82 -18.45 -24.53 -21.27
CA ASP A 82 -17.31 -25.18 -21.90
C ASP A 82 -17.73 -26.28 -22.88
N LYS A 83 -16.78 -26.86 -23.62
CA LYS A 83 -17.03 -27.91 -24.63
C LYS A 83 -17.72 -29.19 -24.09
N LYS A 84 -17.87 -29.31 -22.77
CA LYS A 84 -18.48 -30.48 -22.09
C LYS A 84 -19.71 -30.08 -21.28
N ASP A 85 -20.35 -28.98 -21.66
CA ASP A 85 -21.56 -28.43 -21.01
C ASP A 85 -21.38 -28.02 -19.55
N ARG A 86 -20.14 -27.73 -19.13
CA ARG A 86 -19.84 -27.28 -17.76
C ARG A 86 -19.61 -25.79 -17.73
N LYS A 87 -20.06 -25.15 -16.67
CA LYS A 87 -19.94 -23.70 -16.47
C LYS A 87 -19.62 -23.38 -15.02
N PHE A 88 -19.20 -22.14 -14.79
CA PHE A 88 -19.16 -21.58 -13.46
C PHE A 88 -20.56 -21.59 -12.83
N LEU A 89 -20.66 -21.91 -11.55
CA LEU A 89 -21.93 -21.88 -10.81
C LEU A 89 -21.92 -20.70 -9.83
N VAL A 90 -22.95 -19.86 -9.91
CA VAL A 90 -23.11 -18.69 -9.02
C VAL A 90 -23.21 -19.09 -7.55
N SER A 91 -23.73 -20.29 -7.26
CA SER A 91 -23.77 -20.84 -5.89
C SER A 91 -22.39 -20.97 -5.26
N TRP A 92 -21.30 -21.04 -6.06
CA TRP A 92 -19.95 -21.05 -5.51
C TRP A 92 -19.56 -19.74 -4.83
N TYR A 93 -20.16 -18.60 -5.18
CA TYR A 93 -19.95 -17.35 -4.43
C TYR A 93 -20.45 -17.46 -2.99
N GLN A 94 -21.59 -18.12 -2.78
CA GLN A 94 -22.14 -18.31 -1.42
C GLN A 94 -21.24 -19.22 -0.57
N LEU A 95 -20.55 -20.18 -1.20
CA LEU A 95 -19.60 -21.06 -0.53
C LEU A 95 -18.25 -20.39 -0.27
N PHE A 96 -17.86 -19.41 -1.11
CA PHE A 96 -16.55 -18.77 -1.09
C PHE A 96 -16.63 -17.23 -1.21
N PRO A 97 -17.38 -16.55 -0.32
CA PRO A 97 -17.73 -15.15 -0.49
C PRO A 97 -16.53 -14.21 -0.41
N ASP A 98 -15.51 -14.55 0.39
CA ASP A 98 -14.43 -13.62 0.74
C ASP A 98 -13.33 -13.48 -0.32
N TRP A 99 -13.28 -14.39 -1.30
CA TRP A 99 -12.13 -14.46 -2.20
C TRP A 99 -12.46 -14.84 -3.64
N LEU A 100 -13.52 -15.60 -3.89
CA LEU A 100 -13.78 -16.15 -5.22
C LEU A 100 -14.25 -15.04 -6.16
N GLU A 101 -13.58 -14.93 -7.30
CA GLU A 101 -13.95 -14.03 -8.38
C GLU A 101 -14.16 -14.83 -9.67
N PHE A 102 -14.96 -14.31 -10.59
CA PHE A 102 -15.10 -14.86 -11.94
C PHE A 102 -14.89 -13.79 -12.99
N SER A 103 -14.15 -14.10 -14.05
CA SER A 103 -14.03 -13.26 -15.24
C SER A 103 -14.92 -13.78 -16.36
N PRO A 104 -15.87 -12.99 -16.88
CA PRO A 104 -16.59 -13.29 -18.11
C PRO A 104 -15.65 -13.29 -19.32
N THR A 105 -14.65 -12.41 -19.29
CA THR A 105 -13.68 -12.24 -20.38
C THR A 105 -12.84 -13.49 -20.59
N THR A 106 -12.34 -14.10 -19.52
CA THR A 106 -11.50 -15.32 -19.63
C THR A 106 -12.26 -16.61 -19.34
N ASN A 107 -13.56 -16.50 -19.04
CA ASN A 107 -14.41 -17.57 -18.52
C ASN A 107 -13.68 -18.38 -17.43
N GLY A 108 -13.16 -17.69 -16.41
CA GLY A 108 -12.22 -18.26 -15.44
C GLY A 108 -12.47 -17.77 -14.02
N ALA A 109 -12.21 -18.65 -13.05
CA ALA A 109 -12.27 -18.32 -11.63
C ALA A 109 -10.91 -17.84 -11.12
N TYR A 110 -10.94 -16.83 -10.25
CA TYR A 110 -9.76 -16.18 -9.66
C TYR A 110 -9.93 -16.03 -8.15
N CYS A 111 -8.85 -15.65 -7.49
CA CYS A 111 -8.82 -15.36 -6.07
C CYS A 111 -8.29 -13.94 -5.85
N LEU A 112 -9.13 -13.05 -5.31
CA LEU A 112 -8.77 -11.66 -5.07
C LEU A 112 -7.53 -11.56 -4.19
N GLN A 113 -7.53 -12.24 -3.04
CA GLN A 113 -6.46 -12.10 -2.07
C GLN A 113 -5.13 -12.67 -2.58
N CYS A 114 -5.17 -13.75 -3.36
CA CYS A 114 -3.96 -14.27 -4.00
C CYS A 114 -3.45 -13.34 -5.08
N PHE A 115 -4.33 -12.75 -5.89
CA PHE A 115 -3.93 -11.78 -6.90
C PHE A 115 -3.23 -10.55 -6.28
N LEU A 116 -3.75 -10.06 -5.15
CA LEU A 116 -3.23 -8.86 -4.51
C LEU A 116 -1.86 -9.06 -3.85
N PHE A 117 -1.63 -10.22 -3.23
CA PHE A 117 -0.51 -10.40 -2.30
C PHE A 117 0.46 -11.52 -2.67
N ILE A 118 0.12 -12.38 -3.63
CA ILE A 118 0.97 -13.51 -4.02
C ILE A 118 1.62 -13.21 -5.36
N LYS A 119 2.96 -13.21 -5.36
CA LYS A 119 3.72 -13.00 -6.58
C LYS A 119 3.53 -14.19 -7.53
N PRO A 120 3.21 -13.95 -8.82
CA PRO A 120 3.11 -15.02 -9.79
C PRO A 120 4.37 -15.87 -9.82
N SER A 121 4.17 -17.19 -9.79
CA SER A 121 5.25 -18.16 -9.96
C SER A 121 5.70 -18.20 -11.42
N ASN A 122 6.95 -18.56 -11.67
CA ASN A 122 7.42 -18.86 -13.04
C ASN A 122 6.75 -20.12 -13.62
N ARG A 123 6.06 -20.92 -12.79
CA ARG A 123 5.33 -22.10 -13.22
C ARG A 123 3.86 -21.76 -13.47
N PRO A 124 3.37 -21.74 -14.72
CA PRO A 124 1.99 -21.33 -15.04
C PRO A 124 0.91 -22.15 -14.32
N SER A 125 1.18 -23.43 -14.04
CA SER A 125 0.27 -24.33 -13.32
C SER A 125 -0.04 -23.88 -11.89
N GLN A 126 0.80 -23.04 -11.29
CA GLN A 126 0.62 -22.50 -9.94
C GLN A 126 -0.15 -21.18 -9.92
N ASN A 127 -0.35 -20.54 -11.09
CA ASN A 127 -0.97 -19.21 -11.20
C ASN A 127 -2.44 -19.28 -11.68
N ALA A 128 -3.08 -20.45 -11.56
CA ALA A 128 -4.43 -20.66 -12.06
C ALA A 128 -5.44 -19.64 -11.49
N PHE A 129 -5.34 -19.33 -10.20
CA PHE A 129 -6.26 -18.40 -9.53
C PHE A 129 -5.83 -16.93 -9.57
N THR A 130 -4.67 -16.60 -10.15
CA THR A 130 -4.13 -15.23 -10.11
C THR A 130 -3.94 -14.64 -11.51
N VAL A 131 -3.44 -15.43 -12.47
CA VAL A 131 -3.08 -14.95 -13.81
C VAL A 131 -3.96 -15.58 -14.88
N SER A 132 -3.99 -16.91 -14.97
CA SER A 132 -4.57 -17.58 -16.15
C SER A 132 -6.07 -17.84 -16.08
N GLY A 133 -6.65 -17.79 -14.87
CA GLY A 133 -8.03 -18.14 -14.60
C GLY A 133 -8.23 -19.66 -14.53
N PHE A 134 -8.77 -20.13 -13.41
CA PHE A 134 -9.10 -21.54 -13.24
C PHE A 134 -10.36 -21.89 -14.04
N ARG A 135 -10.28 -22.92 -14.89
CA ARG A 135 -11.38 -23.34 -15.79
C ARG A 135 -11.74 -24.83 -15.69
N SER A 136 -11.13 -25.56 -14.77
CA SER A 136 -11.34 -27.01 -14.65
C SER A 136 -12.57 -27.33 -13.80
N TRP A 137 -13.76 -26.98 -14.29
CA TRP A 137 -15.03 -27.07 -13.56
C TRP A 137 -15.32 -28.45 -12.94
N LYS A 138 -14.94 -29.53 -13.62
CA LYS A 138 -15.08 -30.90 -13.08
C LYS A 138 -14.39 -31.10 -11.72
N LYS A 139 -13.29 -30.38 -11.47
CA LYS A 139 -12.50 -30.52 -10.23
C LYS A 139 -13.12 -29.75 -9.06
N VAL A 140 -14.14 -28.91 -9.32
CA VAL A 140 -14.85 -28.19 -8.25
C VAL A 140 -15.92 -29.07 -7.63
N ASN A 141 -16.53 -29.96 -8.40
CA ASN A 141 -17.59 -30.88 -7.93
C ASN A 141 -17.04 -32.24 -7.45
N ASP A 142 -15.75 -32.33 -7.13
CA ASP A 142 -15.06 -33.58 -6.76
C ASP A 142 -15.10 -33.86 -5.23
N GLY A 143 -16.20 -33.47 -4.57
CA GLY A 143 -16.41 -33.65 -3.13
C GLY A 143 -15.25 -33.11 -2.27
N VAL A 144 -14.62 -33.99 -1.49
CA VAL A 144 -13.45 -33.67 -0.64
C VAL A 144 -12.22 -33.20 -1.42
N ASN A 145 -12.12 -33.58 -2.71
CA ASN A 145 -11.05 -33.16 -3.60
C ASN A 145 -11.39 -31.87 -4.37
N CYS A 146 -12.47 -31.17 -3.98
CA CYS A 146 -12.86 -29.89 -4.54
C CYS A 146 -11.66 -28.93 -4.59
N TYR A 147 -11.34 -28.50 -5.81
CA TYR A 147 -10.17 -27.66 -6.04
C TYR A 147 -10.27 -26.29 -5.38
N PHE A 148 -11.49 -25.76 -5.20
CA PHE A 148 -11.72 -24.51 -4.48
C PHE A 148 -11.47 -24.67 -2.98
N LEU A 149 -11.95 -25.74 -2.35
CA LEU A 149 -11.65 -26.06 -0.95
C LEU A 149 -10.15 -26.24 -0.73
N ARG A 150 -9.49 -26.94 -1.64
CA ARG A 150 -8.04 -27.15 -1.59
C ARG A 150 -7.26 -25.84 -1.75
N HIS A 151 -7.71 -24.95 -2.63
CA HIS A 151 -7.12 -23.62 -2.79
C HIS A 151 -7.30 -22.77 -1.54
N ALA A 152 -8.51 -22.69 -0.99
CA ALA A 152 -8.80 -21.93 0.24
C ALA A 152 -7.96 -22.43 1.44
N SER A 153 -7.62 -23.72 1.45
CA SER A 153 -6.76 -24.31 2.49
C SER A 153 -5.26 -24.11 2.25
N SER A 154 -4.84 -23.60 1.09
CA SER A 154 -3.44 -23.47 0.69
C SER A 154 -2.68 -22.41 1.51
N THR A 155 -1.37 -22.57 1.59
CA THR A 155 -0.48 -21.64 2.31
C THR A 155 -0.51 -20.24 1.70
N ASP A 156 -0.51 -20.14 0.38
CA ASP A 156 -0.48 -18.85 -0.32
C ASP A 156 -1.80 -18.10 -0.14
N HIS A 157 -2.93 -18.83 -0.19
CA HIS A 157 -4.23 -18.24 0.14
C HIS A 157 -4.25 -17.68 1.56
N LYS A 158 -3.84 -18.48 2.56
CA LYS A 158 -3.78 -18.04 3.96
C LYS A 158 -2.86 -16.83 4.17
N LYS A 159 -1.71 -16.80 3.49
CA LYS A 159 -0.80 -15.65 3.48
C LYS A 159 -1.46 -14.41 2.89
N GLY A 160 -2.14 -14.54 1.75
CA GLY A 160 -2.86 -13.44 1.11
C GLY A 160 -3.99 -12.89 1.98
N MET A 161 -4.80 -13.76 2.58
CA MET A 161 -5.84 -13.35 3.55
C MET A 161 -5.26 -12.55 4.71
N LYS A 162 -4.16 -13.04 5.31
CA LYS A 162 -3.49 -12.36 6.42
C LYS A 162 -2.93 -11.00 6.01
N ALA A 163 -2.27 -10.93 4.86
CA ALA A 163 -1.71 -9.68 4.34
C ALA A 163 -2.81 -8.63 4.06
N SER A 164 -3.94 -9.07 3.51
CA SER A 164 -5.12 -8.23 3.28
C SER A 164 -5.66 -7.63 4.58
N HIS A 165 -5.87 -8.48 5.59
CA HIS A 165 -6.32 -8.04 6.91
C HIS A 165 -5.32 -7.07 7.56
N ASP A 166 -4.02 -7.36 7.47
CA ASP A 166 -2.98 -6.52 8.03
C ASP A 166 -2.87 -5.16 7.33
N LEU A 167 -3.04 -5.12 6.01
CA LEU A 167 -3.05 -3.89 5.22
C LEU A 167 -4.21 -2.98 5.62
N MET A 168 -5.40 -3.54 5.86
CA MET A 168 -6.59 -2.79 6.24
C MET A 168 -6.62 -2.37 7.71
N ASN A 169 -5.76 -2.93 8.57
CA ASN A 169 -5.73 -2.59 9.99
C ASN A 169 -5.04 -1.23 10.24
N PRO A 170 -5.76 -0.17 10.64
CA PRO A 170 -5.19 1.17 10.80
C PRO A 170 -4.13 1.27 11.90
N LEU A 171 -4.12 0.33 12.85
CA LEU A 171 -3.16 0.31 13.97
C LEU A 171 -1.75 -0.11 13.53
N LYS A 172 -1.63 -0.82 12.41
CA LYS A 172 -0.34 -1.27 11.86
C LYS A 172 0.28 -0.26 10.88
N HIS A 173 -0.41 0.83 10.56
CA HIS A 173 0.10 1.83 9.63
C HIS A 173 1.25 2.64 10.26
N ILE A 174 2.47 2.39 9.80
CA ILE A 174 3.73 3.01 10.28
C ILE A 174 3.61 4.54 10.37
N GLY A 175 2.90 5.19 9.45
CA GLY A 175 2.67 6.64 9.50
C GLY A 175 2.00 7.12 10.80
N LYS A 176 1.08 6.34 11.39
CA LYS A 176 0.43 6.68 12.67
C LYS A 176 1.41 6.56 13.84
N ILE A 177 2.26 5.53 13.81
CA ILE A 177 3.28 5.29 14.83
C ILE A 177 4.38 6.37 14.75
N ILE A 178 4.86 6.71 13.55
CA ILE A 178 5.85 7.76 13.34
C ILE A 178 5.28 9.11 13.76
N LYS A 179 4.08 9.48 13.31
CA LYS A 179 3.45 10.75 13.68
C LYS A 179 3.32 10.89 15.20
N LYS A 180 2.90 9.83 15.90
CA LYS A 180 2.84 9.79 17.38
C LYS A 180 4.21 10.01 18.01
N LYS A 181 5.24 9.29 17.57
CA LYS A 181 6.62 9.47 18.06
C LYS A 181 7.11 10.90 17.80
N THR A 182 6.91 11.44 16.61
CA THR A 182 7.30 12.81 16.25
C THR A 182 6.62 13.84 17.16
N THR A 183 5.32 13.71 17.43
CA THR A 183 4.61 14.64 18.34
C THR A 183 5.15 14.60 19.77
N GLU A 184 5.42 13.40 20.31
CA GLU A 184 5.99 13.24 21.65
C GLU A 184 7.42 13.81 21.73
N GLN A 185 8.20 13.64 20.67
CA GLN A 185 9.59 14.10 20.60
C GLN A 185 9.66 15.62 20.45
N ILE A 186 8.77 16.23 19.65
CA ILE A 186 8.59 17.69 19.58
C ILE A 186 8.22 18.26 20.96
N ALA A 187 7.27 17.64 21.66
CA ALA A 187 6.87 18.08 23.00
C ALA A 187 8.02 18.04 24.00
N ARG A 188 8.79 16.95 24.03
CA ARG A 188 9.98 16.82 24.89
C ARG A 188 11.06 17.85 24.56
N ASN A 189 11.31 18.12 23.29
CA ASN A 189 12.29 19.12 22.88
C ASN A 189 11.88 20.53 23.29
N ARG A 190 10.58 20.88 23.20
CA ARG A 190 10.06 22.17 23.68
C ARG A 190 10.25 22.34 25.19
N LEU A 191 9.95 21.31 25.98
CA LEU A 191 10.17 21.31 27.43
C LEU A 191 11.63 21.53 27.79
N ARG A 192 12.55 20.83 27.11
CA ARG A 192 14.00 21.00 27.32
C ARG A 192 14.47 22.42 26.98
N LEU A 193 14.02 22.95 25.84
CA LEU A 193 14.37 24.30 25.41
C LEU A 193 13.89 25.35 26.43
N GLN A 194 12.66 25.21 26.92
CA GLN A 194 12.10 26.10 27.92
C GLN A 194 12.93 26.09 29.21
N ALA A 195 13.27 24.90 29.72
CA ALA A 195 14.09 24.76 30.92
C ALA A 195 15.49 25.39 30.75
N SER A 196 16.12 25.22 29.58
CA SER A 196 17.41 25.86 29.29
C SER A 196 17.30 27.39 29.23
N ILE A 197 16.24 27.93 28.63
CA ILE A 197 15.99 29.38 28.59
C ILE A 197 15.81 29.93 30.01
N ASP A 198 15.02 29.26 30.84
CA ASP A 198 14.76 29.70 32.21
C ASP A 198 16.01 29.64 33.08
N ALA A 199 16.86 28.62 32.90
CA ALA A 199 18.16 28.53 33.56
C ALA A 199 19.11 29.68 33.18
N VAL A 200 19.20 30.01 31.89
CA VAL A 200 20.03 31.13 31.42
C VAL A 200 19.51 32.46 31.99
N LYS A 201 18.20 32.68 31.99
CA LYS A 201 17.60 33.88 32.60
C LYS A 201 17.95 34.02 34.08
N TRP A 202 17.90 32.92 34.83
CA TRP A 202 18.30 32.88 36.24
C TRP A 202 19.77 33.21 36.46
N LEU A 203 20.66 32.77 35.56
CA LEU A 203 22.10 33.01 35.66
C LEU A 203 22.52 34.41 35.16
N SER A 204 21.65 35.08 34.40
CA SER A 204 21.87 36.45 33.91
C SER A 204 21.31 37.54 34.83
N LEU A 205 20.68 37.15 35.95
CA LEU A 205 20.25 38.02 37.05
C LEU A 205 21.32 38.02 38.15
#